data_AF-A0A6P8HZR4-F1
#
_entry.id   AF-A0A6P8HZR4-F1
#
_cell.length_a   1.000
_cell.length_b   1.000
_cell.length_c   1.000
_cell.angle_alpha   90.00
_cell.angle_beta   90.00
_cell.angle_gamma   90.00
#
_symmetry.space_group_name_H-M   'P 1'
#
loop_
_entity.id
_entity.type
_entity.pdbx_description
1 polymer ?
#
loop_
_entity_poly.entity_id
_entity_poly.type
_entity_poly.pdbx_seq_one_letter_code
_entity_poly.pdbx_strand_id
1 'polypeptide(L)'
;MPPKMSILIKCLNDNHSALEKLSKCLDREFPHIKCWLHFAEQMKIEKDVICQCRLYSEYSPTVKLFEFLKATRPELSVKELTSALEEMKRIDIQLMVFQTYKSEDKVSRVITDSCSDHVMDDIAQELDSASKPLGNWEKLAQNLGVPRDIYQRFAMYSDYNPTVALVRYLYTTSKKPILLKDFMDCFHKMGREDVLKKVKQIIKKEDMKDLNASEVLKVGSDDLQAIAVLLNEDIQGGVQGWRQLGNYFNVDSSIMDVLEPPKDKEVHSPTAKVISWLTAARPSTTIDDVAKALEKIKRYDALKILRSHFN
;
A
#
# COMPACT_ATOMS: atom_id res chain seq x y z
N MET A 1 -26.68 -42.63 6.14
CA MET A 1 -26.36 -41.57 5.16
C MET A 1 -24.90 -41.21 5.33
N PRO A 2 -24.06 -41.21 4.28
CA PRO A 2 -22.69 -40.73 4.41
C PRO A 2 -22.70 -39.23 4.75
N PRO A 3 -21.78 -38.73 5.58
CA PRO A 3 -21.70 -37.31 5.86
C PRO A 3 -21.37 -36.58 4.55
N LYS A 4 -22.15 -35.55 4.21
CA LYS A 4 -21.77 -34.57 3.17
C LYS A 4 -20.36 -34.10 3.52
N MET A 5 -19.38 -34.37 2.65
CA MET A 5 -18.05 -33.78 2.78
C MET A 5 -18.22 -32.26 2.79
N SER A 6 -18.06 -31.64 3.95
CA SER A 6 -18.15 -30.19 4.09
C SER A 6 -16.97 -29.56 3.35
N ILE A 7 -17.24 -28.63 2.44
CA ILE A 7 -16.20 -27.93 1.69
C ILE A 7 -15.39 -27.08 2.68
N LEU A 8 -14.07 -27.23 2.66
CA LEU A 8 -13.18 -26.49 3.55
C LEU A 8 -13.04 -25.02 3.12
N ILE A 9 -12.78 -24.13 4.08
CA ILE A 9 -12.56 -22.70 3.83
C ILE A 9 -11.42 -22.42 2.86
N LYS A 10 -10.45 -23.34 2.75
CA LYS A 10 -9.37 -23.27 1.76
C LYS A 10 -9.92 -23.13 0.33
N CYS A 11 -11.03 -23.80 0.00
CA CYS A 11 -11.66 -23.68 -1.31
C CYS A 11 -12.22 -22.27 -1.59
N LEU A 12 -12.65 -21.55 -0.54
CA LEU A 12 -13.04 -20.14 -0.65
C LEU A 12 -11.81 -19.25 -0.84
N ASN A 13 -10.72 -19.51 -0.10
CA ASN A 13 -9.47 -18.77 -0.22
C ASN A 13 -8.83 -18.92 -1.62
N ASP A 14 -8.88 -20.12 -2.19
CA ASP A 14 -8.31 -20.44 -3.50
C ASP A 14 -9.21 -19.97 -4.68
N ASN A 15 -10.48 -19.63 -4.42
CA ASN A 15 -11.42 -19.15 -5.43
C ASN A 15 -11.45 -17.62 -5.48
N HIS A 16 -10.53 -17.03 -6.24
CA HIS A 16 -10.38 -15.58 -6.36
C HIS A 16 -11.69 -14.86 -6.73
N SER A 17 -12.50 -15.40 -7.65
CA SER A 17 -13.75 -14.76 -8.06
C SER A 17 -14.81 -14.73 -6.94
N ALA A 18 -14.92 -15.81 -6.18
CA ALA A 18 -15.85 -15.88 -5.05
C ALA A 18 -15.38 -14.96 -3.91
N LEU A 19 -14.08 -14.98 -3.61
CA LEU A 19 -13.49 -14.16 -2.56
C LEU A 19 -13.63 -12.67 -2.88
N GLU A 20 -13.27 -12.24 -4.09
CA GLU A 20 -13.37 -10.83 -4.51
C GLU A 20 -14.81 -10.29 -4.42
N LYS A 21 -15.80 -11.07 -4.86
CA LYS A 21 -17.22 -10.68 -4.75
C LYS A 21 -17.67 -10.60 -3.30
N LEU A 22 -17.24 -11.54 -2.46
CA LEU A 22 -17.54 -11.56 -1.04
C LEU A 22 -16.90 -10.37 -0.32
N SER A 23 -15.65 -10.06 -0.63
CA SER A 23 -14.90 -8.89 -0.18
C SER A 23 -15.61 -7.59 -0.52
N LYS A 24 -15.92 -7.35 -1.81
CA LYS A 24 -16.67 -6.15 -2.25
C LYS A 24 -18.02 -5.98 -1.55
N CYS A 25 -18.62 -7.09 -1.14
CA CYS A 25 -19.89 -7.14 -0.43
C CYS A 25 -19.72 -6.78 1.06
N LEU A 26 -18.74 -7.35 1.75
CA LEU A 26 -18.60 -7.25 3.21
C LEU A 26 -17.69 -6.12 3.67
N ASP A 27 -16.71 -5.71 2.87
CA ASP A 27 -15.72 -4.69 3.24
C ASP A 27 -16.30 -3.28 3.30
N ARG A 28 -17.45 -3.05 2.64
CA ARG A 28 -18.14 -1.76 2.70
C ARG A 28 -18.88 -1.60 4.02
N GLU A 29 -18.54 -0.56 4.76
CA GLU A 29 -19.20 -0.20 6.01
C GLU A 29 -20.33 0.78 5.76
N PHE A 30 -21.55 0.41 6.18
CA PHE A 30 -22.70 1.30 6.17
C PHE A 30 -23.31 1.35 7.58
N PRO A 31 -23.83 2.51 8.04
CA PRO A 31 -24.32 2.69 9.42
C PRO A 31 -25.36 1.66 9.91
N HIS A 32 -26.07 1.01 8.99
CA HIS A 32 -27.15 0.07 9.30
C HIS A 32 -26.96 -1.33 8.71
N ILE A 33 -25.80 -1.62 8.09
CA ILE A 33 -25.51 -2.91 7.47
C ILE A 33 -24.27 -3.51 8.13
N LYS A 34 -24.39 -4.76 8.59
CA LYS A 34 -23.30 -5.49 9.23
C LYS A 34 -22.20 -5.82 8.21
N CYS A 35 -20.98 -5.35 8.46
CA CYS A 35 -19.80 -5.49 7.59
C CYS A 35 -18.88 -6.66 8.01
N TRP A 36 -17.70 -6.73 7.38
CA TRP A 36 -16.62 -7.69 7.63
C TRP A 36 -16.24 -7.81 9.12
N LEU A 37 -16.29 -6.71 9.89
CA LEU A 37 -15.94 -6.71 11.31
C LEU A 37 -16.88 -7.62 12.10
N HIS A 38 -18.18 -7.47 11.86
CA HIS A 38 -19.21 -8.28 12.49
C HIS A 38 -19.13 -9.75 12.06
N PHE A 39 -18.72 -9.98 10.81
CA PHE A 39 -18.42 -11.32 10.32
C PHE A 39 -17.24 -11.94 11.09
N ALA A 40 -16.14 -11.20 11.28
CA ALA A 40 -14.97 -11.66 12.04
C ALA A 40 -15.30 -11.95 13.51
N GLU A 41 -16.08 -11.08 14.16
CA GLU A 41 -16.59 -11.29 15.52
C GLU A 41 -17.47 -12.53 15.60
N GLN A 42 -18.34 -12.75 14.62
CA GLN A 42 -19.22 -13.91 14.57
C GLN A 42 -18.45 -15.22 14.34
N MET A 43 -17.33 -15.16 13.63
CA MET A 43 -16.36 -16.24 13.47
C MET A 43 -15.47 -16.42 14.71
N LYS A 44 -15.69 -15.64 15.78
CA LYS A 44 -14.94 -15.69 17.04
C LYS A 44 -13.44 -15.51 16.82
N ILE A 45 -13.07 -14.59 15.94
CA ILE A 45 -11.67 -14.21 15.74
C ILE A 45 -11.25 -13.34 16.93
N GLU A 46 -10.03 -13.55 17.42
CA GLU A 46 -9.51 -12.82 18.58
C GLU A 46 -9.33 -11.34 18.24
N LYS A 47 -9.49 -10.45 19.23
CA LYS A 47 -9.53 -9.00 18.99
C LYS A 47 -8.23 -8.46 18.41
N ASP A 48 -7.10 -9.00 18.84
CA ASP A 48 -5.76 -8.69 18.31
C ASP A 48 -5.63 -9.10 16.83
N VAL A 49 -6.20 -10.24 16.44
CA VAL A 49 -6.23 -10.68 15.04
C VAL A 49 -7.23 -9.86 14.21
N ILE A 50 -8.39 -9.50 14.77
CA ILE A 50 -9.32 -8.57 14.14
C ILE A 50 -8.63 -7.22 13.92
N CYS A 51 -7.87 -6.74 14.92
CA CYS A 51 -7.00 -5.59 14.77
C CYS A 51 -6.00 -5.85 13.65
N GLN A 52 -5.30 -6.98 13.53
CA GLN A 52 -4.40 -7.28 12.41
C GLN A 52 -5.08 -7.32 11.03
N CYS A 53 -6.34 -7.76 10.99
CA CYS A 53 -7.16 -7.76 9.77
C CYS A 53 -7.59 -6.33 9.41
N ARG A 54 -7.80 -5.48 10.42
CA ARG A 54 -8.00 -4.03 10.31
C ARG A 54 -6.72 -3.28 9.93
N LEU A 55 -5.58 -3.73 10.49
CA LEU A 55 -4.21 -3.26 10.27
C LEU A 55 -3.76 -3.72 8.87
N TYR A 56 -4.38 -3.10 7.87
CA TYR A 56 -3.76 -2.80 6.59
C TYR A 56 -3.08 -1.41 6.67
N SER A 57 -2.59 -1.04 7.87
CA SER A 57 -1.86 0.19 8.20
C SER A 57 -0.41 0.17 7.71
N GLU A 58 0.17 -1.01 7.44
CA GLU A 58 1.57 -1.15 6.98
C GLU A 58 1.84 -0.51 5.61
N TYR A 59 0.79 -0.29 4.81
CA TYR A 59 0.88 0.27 3.46
C TYR A 59 0.06 1.55 3.26
N SER A 60 -0.65 2.02 4.29
CA SER A 60 -1.34 3.32 4.23
C SER A 60 -0.28 4.43 4.14
N PRO A 61 -0.30 5.27 3.10
CA PRO A 61 0.58 6.44 3.03
C PRO A 61 0.37 7.38 4.22
N THR A 62 -0.89 7.52 4.68
CA THR A 62 -1.20 8.27 5.90
C THR A 62 -0.58 7.65 7.15
N VAL A 63 -0.65 6.33 7.34
CA VAL A 63 0.00 5.68 8.48
C VAL A 63 1.52 5.82 8.42
N LYS A 64 2.13 5.61 7.26
CA LYS A 64 3.58 5.80 7.06
C LYS A 64 4.01 7.22 7.37
N LEU A 65 3.20 8.21 7.01
CA LEU A 65 3.41 9.61 7.38
C LEU A 65 3.39 9.79 8.91
N PHE A 66 2.42 9.23 9.61
CA PHE A 66 2.30 9.39 11.07
C PHE A 66 3.40 8.62 11.84
N GLU A 67 3.83 7.46 11.36
CA GLU A 67 5.00 6.76 11.92
C GLU A 67 6.30 7.55 11.69
N PHE A 68 6.47 8.13 10.50
CA PHE A 68 7.59 9.03 10.22
C PHE A 68 7.57 10.26 11.14
N LEU A 69 6.41 10.88 11.34
CA LEU A 69 6.25 12.03 12.23
C LEU A 69 6.48 11.65 13.70
N LYS A 70 6.07 10.47 14.13
CA LYS A 70 6.40 9.96 15.47
C LYS A 70 7.91 9.83 15.67
N ALA A 71 8.64 9.33 14.67
CA ALA A 71 10.09 9.17 14.74
C ALA A 71 10.87 10.50 14.65
N THR A 72 10.40 11.43 13.82
CA THR A 72 11.14 12.67 13.49
C THR A 72 10.65 13.91 14.24
N ARG A 73 9.39 13.89 14.70
CA ARG A 73 8.71 15.01 15.36
C ARG A 73 7.75 14.51 16.47
N PRO A 74 8.25 13.77 17.48
CA PRO A 74 7.41 13.17 18.53
C PRO A 74 6.60 14.19 19.34
N GLU A 75 7.06 15.45 19.35
CA GLU A 75 6.44 16.56 20.05
C GLU A 75 5.24 17.19 19.31
N LEU A 76 4.94 16.74 18.08
CA LEU A 76 3.79 17.21 17.29
C LEU A 76 2.50 17.13 18.13
N SER A 77 1.89 18.28 18.36
CA SER A 77 0.64 18.40 19.10
C SER A 77 -0.59 18.19 18.22
N VAL A 78 -1.70 17.75 18.84
CA VAL A 78 -3.00 17.67 18.18
C VAL A 78 -3.41 19.04 17.62
N LYS A 79 -3.10 20.14 18.32
CA LYS A 79 -3.33 21.50 17.81
C LYS A 79 -2.67 21.73 16.46
N GLU A 80 -1.37 21.43 16.33
CA GLU A 80 -0.64 21.60 15.06
C GLU A 80 -1.23 20.72 13.94
N LEU A 81 -1.60 19.48 14.25
CA LEU A 81 -2.27 18.59 13.28
C LEU A 81 -3.62 19.18 12.82
N THR A 82 -4.45 19.65 13.75
CA THR A 82 -5.75 20.24 13.41
C THR A 82 -5.62 21.51 12.58
N SER A 83 -4.62 22.36 12.84
CA SER A 83 -4.33 23.54 12.00
C SER A 83 -3.90 23.14 10.59
N ALA A 84 -3.05 22.11 10.43
CA ALA A 84 -2.65 21.62 9.12
C ALA A 84 -3.83 21.06 8.30
N LEU A 85 -4.78 20.38 8.98
CA LEU A 85 -6.02 19.87 8.39
C LEU A 85 -6.98 21.01 7.97
N GLU A 86 -7.07 22.06 8.78
CA GLU A 86 -7.86 23.26 8.46
C GLU A 86 -7.33 23.99 7.23
N GLU A 87 -6.01 24.16 7.13
CA GLU A 87 -5.35 24.79 5.98
C GLU A 87 -5.63 24.07 4.65
N MET A 88 -5.73 22.73 4.69
CA MET A 88 -6.12 21.92 3.53
C MET A 88 -7.64 21.73 3.40
N LYS A 89 -8.44 22.47 4.19
CA LYS A 89 -9.91 22.47 4.20
C LYS A 89 -10.55 21.12 4.53
N ARG A 90 -9.85 20.24 5.26
CA ARG A 90 -10.38 18.96 5.77
C ARG A 90 -11.02 19.14 7.15
N ILE A 91 -12.09 19.94 7.17
CA ILE A 91 -12.85 20.26 8.38
C ILE A 91 -13.52 19.00 8.97
N ASP A 92 -13.88 18.05 8.11
CA ASP A 92 -14.40 16.74 8.47
C ASP A 92 -13.45 15.97 9.41
N ILE A 93 -12.17 15.88 9.05
CA ILE A 93 -11.16 15.21 9.87
C ILE A 93 -10.78 16.08 11.07
N GLN A 94 -10.67 17.40 10.88
CA GLN A 94 -10.35 18.34 11.95
C GLN A 94 -11.33 18.21 13.13
N LEU A 95 -12.64 18.19 12.84
CA LEU A 95 -13.68 18.07 13.85
C LEU A 95 -13.60 16.72 14.57
N MET A 96 -13.38 15.63 13.85
CA MET A 96 -13.19 14.29 14.43
C MET A 96 -12.04 14.26 15.43
N VAL A 97 -10.87 14.80 15.04
CA VAL A 97 -9.69 14.83 15.91
C VAL A 97 -9.91 15.74 17.12
N PHE A 98 -10.47 16.93 16.92
CA PHE A 98 -10.70 17.89 17.99
C PHE A 98 -11.76 17.43 19.01
N GLN A 99 -12.76 16.66 18.57
CA GLN A 99 -13.77 16.09 19.46
C GLN A 99 -13.23 14.92 20.29
N THR A 100 -12.20 14.23 19.80
CA THR A 100 -11.67 13.03 20.44
C THR A 100 -10.50 13.33 21.38
N TYR A 101 -9.65 14.30 21.02
CA TYR A 101 -8.39 14.58 21.75
C TYR A 101 -8.25 16.04 22.15
N LYS A 102 -7.44 16.29 23.18
CA LYS A 102 -7.16 17.65 23.64
C LYS A 102 -6.08 18.29 22.77
N SER A 103 -6.11 19.61 22.68
CA SER A 103 -5.17 20.36 21.84
C SER A 103 -3.70 20.16 22.24
N GLU A 104 -3.45 19.93 23.53
CA GLU A 104 -2.11 19.76 24.09
C GLU A 104 -1.57 18.32 23.96
N ASP A 105 -2.43 17.36 23.57
CA ASP A 105 -2.04 15.98 23.45
C ASP A 105 -1.02 15.78 22.32
N LYS A 106 -0.14 14.79 22.49
CA LYS A 106 0.88 14.43 21.50
C LYS A 106 0.29 13.43 20.51
N VAL A 107 0.34 13.76 19.21
CA VAL A 107 -0.19 12.94 18.11
C VAL A 107 0.39 11.52 18.16
N SER A 108 1.69 11.40 18.42
CA SER A 108 2.39 10.12 18.56
C SER A 108 1.71 9.19 19.58
N ARG A 109 1.28 9.72 20.72
CA ARG A 109 0.70 8.95 21.81
C ARG A 109 -0.79 8.67 21.62
N VAL A 110 -1.57 9.69 21.22
CA VAL A 110 -3.03 9.61 21.23
C VAL A 110 -3.63 9.16 19.90
N ILE A 111 -2.89 9.30 18.80
CA ILE A 111 -3.34 8.88 17.46
C ILE A 111 -2.47 7.73 16.97
N THR A 112 -1.15 7.92 16.85
CA THR A 112 -0.26 6.93 16.21
C THR A 112 -0.15 5.64 17.03
N ASP A 113 0.07 5.74 18.35
CA ASP A 113 0.22 4.58 19.24
C ASP A 113 -1.10 4.10 19.85
N SER A 114 -2.21 4.81 19.60
CA SER A 114 -3.50 4.48 20.20
C SER A 114 -4.15 3.30 19.50
N CYS A 115 -4.34 2.22 20.25
CA CYS A 115 -5.04 1.03 19.79
C CYS A 115 -6.55 1.06 20.08
N SER A 116 -7.07 2.07 20.80
CA SER A 116 -8.42 2.03 21.37
C SER A 116 -9.49 2.77 20.59
N ASP A 117 -9.14 3.80 19.80
CA ASP A 117 -10.12 4.81 19.40
C ASP A 117 -10.44 4.84 17.89
N HIS A 118 -9.78 3.99 17.07
CA HIS A 118 -9.98 3.89 15.61
C HIS A 118 -9.76 5.18 14.80
N VAL A 119 -9.47 6.32 15.46
CA VAL A 119 -9.29 7.62 14.81
C VAL A 119 -8.19 7.60 13.77
N MET A 120 -7.08 6.88 14.01
CA MET A 120 -6.01 6.75 13.02
C MET A 120 -6.48 6.05 11.74
N ASP A 121 -7.34 5.04 11.88
CA ASP A 121 -7.90 4.30 10.74
C ASP A 121 -8.85 5.20 9.94
N ASP A 122 -9.71 5.97 10.64
CA ASP A 122 -10.64 6.90 10.02
C ASP A 122 -9.91 8.03 9.28
N ILE A 123 -8.88 8.62 9.89
CA ILE A 123 -8.02 9.63 9.25
C ILE A 123 -7.35 9.03 8.00
N ALA A 124 -6.78 7.83 8.10
CA ALA A 124 -6.11 7.17 7.01
C ALA A 124 -7.06 6.87 5.85
N GLN A 125 -8.25 6.31 6.13
CA GLN A 125 -9.27 6.05 5.13
C GLN A 125 -9.68 7.32 4.38
N GLU A 126 -9.91 8.40 5.12
CA GLU A 126 -10.39 9.67 4.58
C GLU A 126 -9.32 10.43 3.78
N LEU A 127 -8.04 10.29 4.11
CA LEU A 127 -6.94 10.96 3.39
C LEU A 127 -6.37 10.12 2.24
N ASP A 128 -6.35 8.79 2.38
CA ASP A 128 -5.83 7.88 1.35
C ASP A 128 -6.81 7.74 0.18
N SER A 129 -8.12 7.83 0.44
CA SER A 129 -9.17 7.72 -0.61
C SER A 129 -9.55 9.07 -1.25
N ALA A 130 -9.03 10.19 -0.73
CA ALA A 130 -9.39 11.52 -1.19
C ALA A 130 -8.94 11.79 -2.63
N SER A 131 -9.87 12.28 -3.45
CA SER A 131 -9.63 12.77 -4.80
C SER A 131 -9.81 14.28 -4.89
N LYS A 132 -9.19 14.91 -5.90
CA LYS A 132 -9.39 16.34 -6.18
C LYS A 132 -10.89 16.68 -6.29
N PRO A 133 -11.36 17.81 -5.72
CA PRO A 133 -10.57 18.92 -5.17
C PRO A 133 -10.21 18.81 -3.67
N LEU A 134 -10.54 17.71 -3.00
CA LEU A 134 -10.25 17.52 -1.57
C LEU A 134 -8.76 17.29 -1.34
N GLY A 135 -8.23 17.84 -0.24
CA GLY A 135 -6.85 17.58 0.18
C GLY A 135 -6.69 16.13 0.66
N ASN A 136 -5.65 15.46 0.16
CA ASN A 136 -5.27 14.09 0.50
C ASN A 136 -4.04 14.07 1.43
N TRP A 137 -3.57 12.87 1.76
CA TRP A 137 -2.41 12.65 2.65
C TRP A 137 -1.12 13.37 2.18
N GLU A 138 -0.89 13.50 0.87
CA GLU A 138 0.28 14.22 0.33
C GLU A 138 0.23 15.71 0.71
N LYS A 139 -0.96 16.31 0.60
CA LYS A 139 -1.16 17.70 0.97
C LYS A 139 -1.00 17.90 2.48
N LEU A 140 -1.45 16.95 3.30
CA LEU A 140 -1.20 16.95 4.74
C LEU A 140 0.30 16.87 5.04
N ALA A 141 1.03 15.96 4.39
CA ALA A 141 2.48 15.82 4.55
C ALA A 141 3.22 17.13 4.24
N GLN A 142 2.83 17.82 3.16
CA GLN A 142 3.36 19.14 2.81
C GLN A 142 3.10 20.19 3.88
N ASN A 143 1.86 20.29 4.37
CA ASN A 143 1.49 21.26 5.41
C ASN A 143 2.21 20.99 6.74
N LEU A 144 2.50 19.72 7.03
CA LEU A 144 3.29 19.31 8.20
C LEU A 144 4.81 19.48 8.01
N GLY A 145 5.25 19.96 6.84
CA GLY A 145 6.65 20.26 6.55
C GLY A 145 7.49 19.04 6.16
N VAL A 146 6.86 17.92 5.77
CA VAL A 146 7.59 16.74 5.31
C VAL A 146 8.13 16.99 3.89
N PRO A 147 9.44 16.79 3.64
CA PRO A 147 10.02 16.96 2.32
C PRO A 147 9.39 16.04 1.26
N ARG A 148 9.30 16.54 0.03
CA ARG A 148 8.65 15.84 -1.09
C ARG A 148 9.27 14.49 -1.42
N ASP A 149 10.59 14.42 -1.45
CA ASP A 149 11.34 13.19 -1.71
C ASP A 149 11.16 12.12 -0.62
N ILE A 150 10.69 12.52 0.56
CA ILE A 150 10.36 11.63 1.67
C ILE A 150 8.92 11.15 1.55
N TYR A 151 7.93 12.05 1.48
CA TYR A 151 6.53 11.60 1.50
C TYR A 151 6.13 10.85 0.22
N GLN A 152 6.78 11.09 -0.92
CA GLN A 152 6.56 10.30 -2.13
C GLN A 152 6.88 8.81 -1.94
N ARG A 153 7.76 8.46 -0.99
CA ARG A 153 8.05 7.07 -0.65
C ARG A 153 6.91 6.41 0.13
N PHE A 154 6.07 7.19 0.80
CA PHE A 154 4.90 6.68 1.53
C PHE A 154 3.83 6.16 0.58
N ALA A 155 3.75 6.72 -0.64
CA ALA A 155 2.86 6.25 -1.71
C ALA A 155 3.19 4.84 -2.21
N MET A 156 4.37 4.30 -1.91
CA MET A 156 4.74 2.95 -2.34
C MET A 156 3.97 1.92 -1.51
N TYR A 157 3.00 1.26 -2.13
CA TYR A 157 2.09 0.27 -1.52
C TYR A 157 2.76 -1.08 -1.19
N SER A 158 4.07 -1.20 -1.41
CA SER A 158 4.92 -2.30 -0.96
C SER A 158 6.39 -1.87 -1.01
N ASP A 159 7.29 -2.66 -0.42
CA ASP A 159 8.73 -2.54 -0.67
C ASP A 159 9.10 -2.89 -2.13
N TYR A 160 8.12 -3.29 -2.94
CA TYR A 160 8.29 -3.54 -4.35
C TYR A 160 8.39 -2.24 -5.14
N ASN A 161 9.57 -2.01 -5.70
CA ASN A 161 9.85 -0.89 -6.57
C ASN A 161 10.14 -1.41 -7.98
N PRO A 162 9.35 -1.03 -9.01
CA PRO A 162 9.49 -1.60 -10.35
C PRO A 162 10.80 -1.22 -11.05
N THR A 163 11.34 -0.02 -10.83
CA THR A 163 12.68 0.33 -11.29
C THR A 163 13.75 -0.57 -10.65
N VAL A 164 13.66 -0.82 -9.34
CA VAL A 164 14.62 -1.71 -8.64
C VAL A 164 14.49 -3.15 -9.14
N ALA A 165 13.25 -3.61 -9.39
CA ALA A 165 12.99 -4.93 -9.94
C ALA A 165 13.53 -5.09 -11.36
N LEU A 166 13.37 -4.07 -12.21
CA LEU A 166 13.95 -4.00 -13.55
C LEU A 166 15.47 -4.04 -13.51
N VAL A 167 16.12 -3.21 -12.68
CA VAL A 167 17.58 -3.20 -12.54
C VAL A 167 18.10 -4.56 -12.06
N ARG A 168 17.41 -5.18 -11.10
CA ARG A 168 17.71 -6.55 -10.65
C ARG A 168 17.59 -7.54 -11.80
N TYR A 169 16.49 -7.50 -12.57
CA TYR A 169 16.29 -8.36 -13.73
C TYR A 169 17.43 -8.22 -14.74
N LEU A 170 17.81 -6.99 -15.09
CA LEU A 170 18.89 -6.70 -16.05
C LEU A 170 20.23 -7.29 -15.58
N TYR A 171 20.59 -7.14 -14.31
CA TYR A 171 21.84 -7.71 -13.77
C TYR A 171 21.84 -9.24 -13.74
N THR A 172 20.69 -9.86 -13.49
CA THR A 172 20.59 -11.32 -13.38
C THR A 172 20.49 -12.04 -14.73
N THR A 173 19.94 -11.38 -15.76
CA THR A 173 19.66 -12.02 -17.06
C THR A 173 20.62 -11.63 -18.17
N SER A 174 21.39 -10.55 -18.00
CA SER A 174 22.37 -10.14 -18.98
C SER A 174 23.55 -11.12 -19.03
N LYS A 175 23.91 -11.55 -20.24
CA LYS A 175 25.09 -12.41 -20.50
C LYS A 175 26.42 -11.65 -20.37
N LYS A 176 26.38 -10.32 -20.34
CA LYS A 176 27.54 -9.44 -20.21
C LYS A 176 27.33 -8.45 -19.06
N PRO A 177 28.41 -8.03 -18.37
CA PRO A 177 28.31 -6.95 -17.39
C PRO A 177 27.71 -5.71 -18.05
N ILE A 178 26.68 -5.16 -17.44
CA ILE A 178 26.08 -3.90 -17.88
C ILE A 178 26.94 -2.76 -17.34
N LEU A 179 27.35 -1.85 -18.20
CA LEU A 179 28.16 -0.71 -17.81
C LEU A 179 27.25 0.42 -17.37
N LEU A 180 27.76 1.26 -16.46
CA LEU A 180 27.04 2.46 -16.03
C LEU A 180 26.72 3.38 -17.22
N LYS A 181 27.64 3.44 -18.21
CA LYS A 181 27.43 4.21 -19.44
C LYS A 181 26.15 3.79 -20.18
N ASP A 182 25.79 2.50 -20.17
CA ASP A 182 24.58 2.02 -20.83
C ASP A 182 23.31 2.64 -20.22
N PHE A 183 23.26 2.76 -18.89
CA PHE A 183 22.20 3.48 -18.19
C PHE A 183 22.22 4.98 -18.49
N MET A 184 23.40 5.60 -18.47
CA MET A 184 23.54 7.05 -18.75
C MET A 184 23.08 7.41 -20.16
N ASP A 185 23.44 6.60 -21.16
CA ASP A 185 23.01 6.77 -22.55
C ASP A 185 21.48 6.62 -22.67
N CYS A 186 20.87 5.71 -21.92
CA CYS A 186 19.40 5.59 -21.86
C CYS A 186 18.76 6.81 -21.21
N PHE A 187 19.25 7.27 -20.05
CA PHE A 187 18.70 8.45 -19.37
C PHE A 187 18.80 9.71 -20.23
N HIS A 188 19.88 9.87 -21.00
CA HIS A 188 20.02 10.97 -21.95
C HIS A 188 18.99 10.87 -23.09
N LYS A 189 18.80 9.68 -23.68
CA LYS A 189 17.75 9.44 -24.70
C LYS A 189 16.34 9.70 -24.17
N MET A 190 16.11 9.39 -22.90
CA MET A 190 14.85 9.64 -22.20
C MET A 190 14.65 11.12 -21.81
N GLY A 191 15.66 11.99 -21.97
CA GLY A 191 15.63 13.38 -21.54
C GLY A 191 15.62 13.58 -20.02
N ARG A 192 16.08 12.59 -19.26
CA ARG A 192 16.05 12.56 -17.78
C ARG A 192 17.26 13.22 -17.16
N GLU A 193 17.38 14.53 -17.35
CA GLU A 193 18.48 15.33 -16.78
C GLU A 193 18.48 15.35 -15.24
N ASP A 194 17.30 15.19 -14.63
CA ASP A 194 17.12 15.00 -13.19
C ASP A 194 17.83 13.74 -12.68
N VAL A 195 17.64 12.61 -13.37
CA VAL A 195 18.28 11.33 -13.05
C VAL A 195 19.78 11.38 -13.33
N LEU A 196 20.18 11.95 -14.47
CA LEU A 196 21.60 12.13 -14.83
C LEU A 196 22.35 12.94 -13.78
N LYS A 197 21.76 14.04 -13.31
CA LYS A 197 22.34 14.87 -12.24
C LYS A 197 22.48 14.07 -10.94
N LYS A 198 21.48 13.26 -10.58
CA LYS A 198 21.51 12.43 -9.38
C LYS A 198 22.62 11.37 -9.44
N VAL A 199 22.77 10.68 -10.57
CA VAL A 199 23.83 9.69 -10.79
C VAL A 199 25.22 10.34 -10.70
N LYS A 200 25.41 11.52 -11.31
CA LYS A 200 26.67 12.28 -11.21
C LYS A 200 27.02 12.71 -9.79
N GLN A 201 26.03 12.95 -8.93
CA GLN A 201 26.27 13.27 -7.51
C GLN A 201 26.76 12.06 -6.71
N ILE A 202 26.34 10.85 -7.09
CA ILE A 202 26.73 9.60 -6.44
C ILE A 202 28.18 9.26 -6.80
N ILE A 203 28.55 9.45 -8.07
CA ILE A 203 29.86 9.09 -8.59
C ILE A 203 30.85 10.24 -8.35
N LYS A 204 31.69 10.10 -7.33
CA LYS A 204 32.75 11.08 -7.01
C LYS A 204 33.96 11.04 -7.96
N LYS A 205 33.94 10.21 -9.01
CA LYS A 205 35.04 9.99 -9.97
C LYS A 205 34.68 10.56 -11.34
N GLU A 206 35.66 11.15 -12.02
CA GLU A 206 35.48 11.77 -13.35
C GLU A 206 35.33 10.74 -14.49
N ASP A 207 35.89 9.53 -14.35
CA ASP A 207 35.82 8.49 -15.39
C ASP A 207 34.70 7.47 -15.14
N MET A 208 33.70 7.49 -16.03
CA MET A 208 32.48 6.67 -15.94
C MET A 208 32.38 5.56 -17.00
N LYS A 209 33.30 5.54 -17.98
CA LYS A 209 33.14 4.71 -19.19
C LYS A 209 33.24 3.21 -18.95
N ASP A 210 34.02 2.79 -17.96
CA ASP A 210 34.30 1.37 -17.69
C ASP A 210 33.73 0.87 -16.36
N LEU A 211 32.95 1.70 -15.66
CA LEU A 211 32.35 1.32 -14.38
C LEU A 211 31.21 0.33 -14.61
N ASN A 212 31.23 -0.79 -13.87
CA ASN A 212 30.13 -1.72 -13.83
C ASN A 212 28.93 -1.06 -13.13
N ALA A 213 27.76 -1.10 -13.76
CA ALA A 213 26.56 -0.47 -13.22
C ALA A 213 26.22 -1.01 -11.82
N SER A 214 26.43 -2.30 -11.57
CA SER A 214 26.08 -2.94 -10.28
C SER A 214 26.90 -2.46 -9.08
N GLU A 215 28.06 -1.84 -9.30
CA GLU A 215 28.90 -1.25 -8.24
C GLU A 215 28.39 0.13 -7.79
N VAL A 216 27.70 0.84 -8.70
CA VAL A 216 27.19 2.20 -8.48
C VAL A 216 25.69 2.15 -8.15
N LEU A 217 24.91 1.46 -8.97
CA LEU A 217 23.47 1.27 -8.87
C LEU A 217 23.16 -0.06 -8.15
N LYS A 218 23.73 -0.22 -6.95
CA LYS A 218 23.61 -1.46 -6.19
C LYS A 218 22.16 -1.72 -5.79
N VAL A 219 21.67 -2.93 -6.07
CA VAL A 219 20.33 -3.36 -5.63
C VAL A 219 20.26 -3.32 -4.10
N GLY A 220 19.29 -2.57 -3.56
CA GLY A 220 19.10 -2.38 -2.12
C GLY A 220 19.89 -1.20 -1.51
N SER A 221 20.57 -0.38 -2.32
CA SER A 221 21.16 0.87 -1.82
C SER A 221 20.16 2.03 -1.83
N ASP A 222 20.35 2.98 -0.90
CA ASP A 222 19.60 4.23 -0.87
C ASP A 222 19.78 5.05 -2.16
N ASP A 223 20.96 4.95 -2.78
CA ASP A 223 21.28 5.62 -4.05
C ASP A 223 20.40 5.11 -5.19
N LEU A 224 20.25 3.79 -5.33
CA LEU A 224 19.36 3.21 -6.32
C LEU A 224 17.90 3.55 -6.00
N GLN A 225 17.51 3.54 -4.73
CA GLN A 225 16.15 3.90 -4.34
C GLN A 225 15.83 5.36 -4.69
N ALA A 226 16.76 6.28 -4.50
CA ALA A 226 16.58 7.69 -4.86
C ALA A 226 16.44 7.89 -6.37
N ILE A 227 17.20 7.15 -7.18
CA ILE A 227 17.05 7.14 -8.64
C ILE A 227 15.71 6.51 -9.05
N ALA A 228 15.32 5.43 -8.37
CA ALA A 228 14.07 4.73 -8.64
C ALA A 228 12.84 5.59 -8.35
N VAL A 229 12.85 6.42 -7.30
CA VAL A 229 11.79 7.40 -7.03
C VAL A 229 11.61 8.30 -8.25
N LEU A 230 12.69 8.86 -8.81
CA LEU A 230 12.62 9.71 -9.99
C LEU A 230 12.06 8.94 -11.20
N LEU A 231 12.56 7.75 -11.48
CA LEU A 231 12.16 6.96 -12.66
C LEU A 231 10.73 6.40 -12.59
N ASN A 232 10.19 6.25 -11.38
CA ASN A 232 8.82 5.80 -11.14
C ASN A 232 7.80 6.94 -11.14
N GLU A 233 8.22 8.21 -11.12
CA GLU A 233 7.29 9.33 -11.28
C GLU A 233 6.75 9.36 -12.72
N ASP A 234 5.44 9.11 -12.86
CA ASP A 234 4.69 9.51 -14.04
C ASP A 234 4.55 11.02 -14.03
N ILE A 235 5.55 11.72 -14.56
CA ILE A 235 5.46 13.17 -14.72
C ILE A 235 4.42 13.43 -15.80
N GLN A 236 3.29 14.04 -15.41
CA GLN A 236 2.30 14.59 -16.34
C GLN A 236 3.02 15.47 -17.38
N GLY A 237 3.06 15.02 -18.64
CA GLY A 237 3.80 15.71 -19.70
C GLY A 237 4.60 14.84 -20.67
N GLY A 238 4.52 13.50 -20.57
CA GLY A 238 5.16 12.61 -21.55
C GLY A 238 6.64 12.32 -21.27
N VAL A 239 7.10 12.54 -20.05
CA VAL A 239 8.46 12.17 -19.63
C VAL A 239 8.54 10.64 -19.51
N GLN A 240 9.59 10.07 -20.09
CA GLN A 240 9.79 8.63 -20.11
C GLN A 240 10.22 8.11 -18.72
N GLY A 241 9.56 7.04 -18.26
CA GLY A 241 9.78 6.41 -16.96
C GLY A 241 10.50 5.07 -17.06
N TRP A 242 10.42 4.28 -15.99
CA TRP A 242 11.06 2.97 -15.89
C TRP A 242 10.63 1.97 -16.99
N ARG A 243 9.39 2.08 -17.49
CA ARG A 243 8.92 1.26 -18.62
C ARG A 243 9.74 1.50 -19.89
N GLN A 244 10.01 2.77 -20.21
CA GLN A 244 10.83 3.12 -21.36
C GLN A 244 12.29 2.74 -21.16
N LEU A 245 12.81 2.82 -19.93
CA LEU A 245 14.13 2.28 -19.62
C LEU A 245 14.22 0.79 -19.97
N GLY A 246 13.25 -0.01 -19.56
CA GLY A 246 13.17 -1.43 -19.92
C GLY A 246 13.14 -1.65 -21.45
N ASN A 247 12.37 -0.84 -22.17
CA ASN A 247 12.34 -0.90 -23.64
C ASN A 247 13.69 -0.57 -24.28
N TYR A 248 14.45 0.41 -23.77
CA TYR A 248 15.79 0.71 -24.29
C TYR A 248 16.79 -0.43 -24.05
N PHE A 249 16.59 -1.21 -22.99
CA PHE A 249 17.33 -2.45 -22.74
C PHE A 249 16.78 -3.67 -23.49
N ASN A 250 15.76 -3.50 -24.33
CA ASN A 250 15.08 -4.56 -25.07
C ASN A 250 14.49 -5.65 -24.16
N VAL A 251 13.96 -5.27 -22.99
CA VAL A 251 13.21 -6.18 -22.13
C VAL A 251 11.85 -6.46 -22.78
N ASP A 252 11.51 -7.74 -22.88
CA ASP A 252 10.26 -8.19 -23.49
C ASP A 252 9.04 -7.64 -22.75
N SER A 253 7.97 -7.30 -23.49
CA SER A 253 6.76 -6.72 -22.90
C SER A 253 6.10 -7.64 -21.87
N SER A 254 6.16 -8.96 -22.07
CA SER A 254 5.62 -9.93 -21.11
C SER A 254 6.37 -9.89 -19.77
N ILE A 255 7.68 -9.65 -19.79
CA ILE A 255 8.48 -9.45 -18.59
C ILE A 255 8.18 -8.08 -17.97
N MET A 256 8.06 -7.03 -18.80
CA MET A 256 7.67 -5.71 -18.31
C MET A 256 6.33 -5.74 -17.58
N ASP A 257 5.37 -6.55 -18.04
CA ASP A 257 4.07 -6.72 -17.38
C ASP A 257 4.17 -7.51 -16.06
N VAL A 258 5.11 -8.46 -15.94
CA VAL A 258 5.40 -9.15 -14.67
C VAL A 258 6.09 -8.22 -13.67
N LEU A 259 6.93 -7.31 -14.16
CA LEU A 259 7.63 -6.33 -13.34
C LEU A 259 6.74 -5.18 -12.90
N GLU A 260 5.55 -5.04 -13.47
CA GLU A 260 4.60 -4.00 -13.11
C GLU A 260 4.35 -4.06 -11.60
N PRO A 261 4.36 -2.91 -10.91
CA PRO A 261 3.83 -2.91 -9.56
C PRO A 261 2.39 -3.46 -9.62
N PRO A 262 1.93 -4.19 -8.59
CA PRO A 262 0.56 -4.67 -8.55
C PRO A 262 -0.39 -3.53 -8.94
N LYS A 263 -1.12 -3.71 -10.05
CA LYS A 263 -2.01 -2.69 -10.60
C LYS A 263 -3.13 -2.48 -9.58
N ASP A 264 -3.08 -1.38 -8.84
CA ASP A 264 -4.12 -0.79 -8.00
C ASP A 264 -4.98 -1.76 -7.15
N LYS A 265 -4.92 -1.58 -5.82
CA LYS A 265 -6.00 -1.88 -4.84
C LYS A 265 -6.33 -3.34 -4.52
N GLU A 266 -5.61 -4.33 -5.02
CA GLU A 266 -5.95 -5.75 -4.80
C GLU A 266 -5.64 -6.33 -3.41
N VAL A 267 -5.34 -5.52 -2.40
CA VAL A 267 -5.30 -6.02 -1.03
C VAL A 267 -5.93 -5.06 -0.02
N HIS A 268 -7.05 -4.44 -0.37
CA HIS A 268 -7.91 -3.76 0.63
C HIS A 268 -9.15 -4.59 0.94
N SER A 269 -8.94 -5.83 1.39
CA SER A 269 -10.05 -6.63 1.87
C SER A 269 -9.77 -7.22 3.25
N PRO A 270 -10.27 -6.57 4.32
CA PRO A 270 -10.35 -7.16 5.64
C PRO A 270 -11.06 -8.52 5.61
N THR A 271 -12.08 -8.68 4.77
CA THR A 271 -12.75 -9.97 4.54
C THR A 271 -11.79 -11.03 4.00
N ALA A 272 -10.97 -10.71 2.99
CA ALA A 272 -10.01 -11.66 2.43
C ALA A 272 -8.94 -12.06 3.45
N LYS A 273 -8.46 -11.10 4.26
CA LYS A 273 -7.53 -11.37 5.37
C LYS A 273 -8.14 -12.29 6.43
N VAL A 274 -9.40 -12.06 6.80
CA VAL A 274 -10.13 -12.92 7.73
C VAL A 274 -10.21 -14.35 7.18
N ILE A 275 -10.53 -14.53 5.90
CA ILE A 275 -10.60 -15.84 5.25
C ILE A 275 -9.22 -16.52 5.20
N SER A 276 -8.17 -15.77 4.87
CA SER A 276 -6.78 -16.26 4.86
C SER A 276 -6.33 -16.70 6.25
N TRP A 277 -6.58 -15.89 7.29
CA TRP A 277 -6.27 -16.23 8.67
C TRP A 277 -7.02 -17.47 9.12
N LEU A 278 -8.33 -17.57 8.84
CA LEU A 278 -9.12 -18.75 9.19
C LEU A 278 -8.59 -20.01 8.48
N THR A 279 -8.13 -19.89 7.24
CA THR A 279 -7.52 -21.01 6.49
C THR A 279 -6.24 -21.50 7.15
N ALA A 280 -5.40 -20.58 7.65
CA ALA A 280 -4.14 -20.91 8.30
C ALA A 280 -4.31 -21.40 9.75
N ALA A 281 -5.09 -20.68 10.55
CA ALA A 281 -5.24 -20.92 11.98
C ALA A 281 -6.32 -21.96 12.32
N ARG A 282 -7.33 -22.13 11.46
CA ARG A 282 -8.46 -23.03 11.66
C ARG A 282 -8.79 -23.80 10.36
N PRO A 283 -7.88 -24.64 9.86
CA PRO A 283 -8.02 -25.29 8.55
C PRO A 283 -9.24 -26.22 8.42
N SER A 284 -9.81 -26.67 9.56
CA SER A 284 -11.06 -27.44 9.60
C SER A 284 -12.33 -26.60 9.44
N THR A 285 -12.22 -25.27 9.37
CA THR A 285 -13.35 -24.37 9.14
C THR A 285 -13.96 -24.67 7.78
N THR A 286 -15.29 -24.76 7.74
CA THR A 286 -16.02 -25.12 6.53
C THR A 286 -16.73 -23.90 5.92
N ILE A 287 -17.09 -23.99 4.64
CA ILE A 287 -17.95 -22.98 3.99
C ILE A 287 -19.30 -22.89 4.69
N ASP A 288 -19.81 -23.98 5.26
CA ASP A 288 -21.04 -23.97 6.06
C ASP A 288 -20.89 -23.14 7.35
N ASP A 289 -19.71 -23.13 7.97
CA ASP A 289 -19.45 -22.28 9.14
C ASP A 289 -19.42 -20.80 8.76
N VAL A 290 -18.80 -20.48 7.62
CA VAL A 290 -18.82 -19.13 7.03
C VAL A 290 -20.25 -18.72 6.70
N ALA A 291 -21.04 -19.60 6.08
CA ALA A 291 -22.44 -19.33 5.76
C ALA A 291 -23.27 -19.08 7.02
N LYS A 292 -23.13 -19.91 8.06
CA LYS A 292 -23.83 -19.70 9.35
C LYS A 292 -23.45 -18.35 9.97
N ALA A 293 -22.20 -17.93 9.87
CA ALA A 293 -21.78 -16.63 10.37
C ALA A 293 -22.42 -15.47 9.59
N LEU A 294 -22.47 -15.56 8.26
CA LEU A 294 -23.12 -14.57 7.40
C LEU A 294 -24.63 -14.49 7.62
N GLU A 295 -25.29 -15.63 7.86
CA GLU A 295 -26.71 -15.70 8.21
C GLU A 295 -26.99 -14.98 9.54
N LYS A 296 -26.15 -15.20 10.56
CA LYS A 296 -26.29 -14.54 11.87
C LYS A 296 -26.16 -13.02 11.81
N ILE A 297 -25.28 -12.52 10.94
CA ILE A 297 -25.17 -11.06 10.69
C ILE A 297 -26.18 -10.55 9.66
N LYS A 298 -27.10 -11.42 9.22
CA LYS A 298 -28.19 -11.13 8.27
C LYS A 298 -27.71 -10.65 6.89
N ARG A 299 -26.53 -11.09 6.44
CA ARG A 299 -25.95 -10.77 5.12
C ARG A 299 -26.33 -11.81 4.07
N TYR A 300 -27.61 -11.84 3.73
CA TYR A 300 -28.16 -12.79 2.73
C TYR A 300 -27.64 -12.55 1.31
N ASP A 301 -27.22 -11.32 1.01
CA ASP A 301 -26.52 -10.95 -0.22
C ASP A 301 -25.16 -11.67 -0.32
N ALA A 302 -24.37 -11.67 0.76
CA ALA A 302 -23.11 -12.41 0.86
C ALA A 302 -23.32 -13.93 0.79
N LEU A 303 -24.39 -14.45 1.41
CA LEU A 303 -24.77 -15.86 1.31
C LEU A 303 -25.07 -16.30 -0.12
N LYS A 304 -25.76 -15.46 -0.89
CA LYS A 304 -26.07 -15.74 -2.29
C LYS A 304 -24.79 -15.88 -3.12
N ILE A 305 -23.77 -15.05 -2.84
CA ILE A 305 -22.46 -15.13 -3.48
C ILE A 305 -21.81 -16.48 -3.16
N LEU A 306 -21.72 -16.89 -1.89
CA LEU A 306 -21.14 -18.19 -1.52
C LEU A 306 -21.86 -19.37 -2.17
N ARG A 307 -23.20 -19.41 -2.10
CA ARG A 307 -24.02 -20.48 -2.68
C ARG A 307 -23.86 -20.58 -4.20
N SER A 308 -23.66 -19.46 -4.88
CA SER A 308 -23.45 -19.46 -6.34
C SER A 308 -22.12 -20.10 -6.77
N HIS A 309 -21.17 -20.22 -5.84
CA HIS A 309 -19.83 -20.73 -6.13
C HIS A 309 -19.55 -22.11 -5.48
N PHE A 310 -20.30 -22.52 -4.45
CA PHE A 310 -19.98 -23.71 -3.63
C PHE A 310 -21.18 -24.60 -3.26
N ASN A 311 -22.32 -24.46 -3.94
CA ASN A 311 -23.49 -25.33 -3.73
C ASN A 311 -23.24 -26.79 -4.15
#